data_AF-A0AAE3R104-F1
#
_entry.id   AF-A0AAE3R104-F1
#
_cell.length_a   1.000
_cell.length_b   1.000
_cell.length_c   1.000
_cell.angle_alpha   90.00
_cell.angle_beta   90.00
_cell.angle_gamma   90.00
#
_symmetry.space_group_name_H-M   'P 1'
#
loop_
_entity.id
_entity.type
_entity.pdbx_description
1 polymer ?
#
loop_
_entity_poly.entity_id
_entity_poly.type
_entity_poly.pdbx_seq_one_letter_code
_entity_poly.pdbx_strand_id
1 'polypeptide(L)' 'MVLIYWADSNRGVMDPPMVGSFEGDIGMFYCKDVFKGKPIIVMFHWDKTDKNNPVWSQAFSPDNGVSWEWNATNTSHRMK' A
#
# COMPACT_ATOMS: atom_id res chain seq x y z
N MET A 1 -14.35 2.50 4.87
CA MET A 1 -13.43 1.34 4.95
C MET A 1 -13.36 0.69 3.57
N VAL A 2 -12.16 0.56 3.02
CA VAL A 2 -11.88 -0.09 1.72
C VAL A 2 -10.79 -1.13 1.97
N LEU A 3 -10.88 -2.27 1.28
CA LEU A 3 -9.91 -3.37 1.36
C LEU A 3 -9.22 -3.54 0.01
N ILE A 4 -7.90 -3.69 0.02
CA ILE A 4 -7.09 -4.02 -1.17
C ILE A 4 -6.42 -5.37 -0.90
N TYR A 5 -6.57 -6.32 -1.83
CA TYR A 5 -5.97 -7.65 -1.72
C TYR A 5 -4.90 -7.84 -2.79
N TRP A 6 -3.80 -8.48 -2.41
CA TRP A 6 -2.87 -9.06 -3.38
C TRP A 6 -3.27 -10.47 -3.72
N ALA A 7 -3.11 -10.83 -4.99
CA ALA A 7 -3.33 -12.17 -5.49
C ALA A 7 -2.18 -12.53 -6.44
N ASP A 8 -1.46 -13.60 -6.10
CA ASP A 8 -0.46 -14.22 -6.97
C ASP A 8 -1.06 -15.52 -7.53
N SER A 9 -1.13 -15.61 -8.86
CA SER A 9 -1.64 -16.80 -9.56
C SER A 9 -0.88 -18.06 -9.23
N ASN A 10 0.39 -17.96 -8.83
CA ASN A 10 1.23 -19.11 -8.50
C ASN A 10 0.99 -19.64 -7.09
N ARG A 11 0.47 -18.81 -6.17
CA ARG A 11 0.19 -19.22 -4.77
C ARG A 11 -1.24 -19.68 -4.57
N GLY A 12 -2.19 -19.19 -5.38
CA GLY A 12 -3.60 -19.58 -5.28
C GLY A 12 -4.31 -19.12 -4.00
N VAL A 13 -3.67 -18.24 -3.22
CA VAL A 13 -4.20 -17.63 -2.00
C VAL A 13 -4.07 -16.12 -2.09
N MET A 14 -5.06 -15.40 -1.57
CA MET A 14 -4.97 -13.96 -1.40
C MET A 14 -4.17 -13.64 -0.14
N ASP A 15 -3.29 -12.65 -0.21
CA ASP A 15 -2.59 -12.15 0.97
C ASP A 15 -3.57 -11.38 1.87
N PRO A 16 -3.22 -11.16 3.16
CA PRO A 16 -4.08 -10.40 4.07
C PRO A 16 -4.39 -9.00 3.50
N PRO A 17 -5.62 -8.50 3.68
CA PRO A 17 -6.02 -7.25 3.05
C PRO A 17 -5.28 -6.06 3.64
N MET A 18 -4.95 -5.10 2.77
CA MET A 18 -4.67 -3.74 3.17
C MET A 18 -5.98 -3.07 3.58
N VAL A 19 -6.07 -2.65 4.83
CA VAL A 19 -7.26 -2.00 5.42
C VAL A 19 -7.02 -0.50 5.51
N GLY A 20 -7.95 0.29 5.00
CA GLY A 20 -7.80 1.74 5.03
C GLY A 20 -8.98 2.51 4.47
N SER A 21 -8.75 3.80 4.25
CA SER A 21 -9.70 4.71 3.63
C SER A 21 -9.01 5.92 3.02
N PHE A 22 -9.75 6.63 2.18
CA PHE A 22 -9.38 7.96 1.74
C PHE A 22 -9.92 9.01 2.70
N GLU A 23 -9.08 9.98 3.02
CA GLU A 23 -9.41 11.25 3.63
C GLU A 23 -9.17 12.34 2.58
N GLY A 24 -10.26 12.71 1.89
CA GLY A 24 -10.18 13.58 0.72
C GLY A 24 -9.41 12.94 -0.44
N ASP A 25 -8.27 13.53 -0.78
CA ASP A 25 -7.41 13.09 -1.88
C ASP A 25 -6.24 12.21 -1.44
N ILE A 26 -6.08 12.00 -0.13
CA ILE A 26 -5.05 11.12 0.44
C ILE A 26 -5.67 9.83 0.93
N GLY A 27 -5.13 8.68 0.51
CA GLY A 27 -5.54 7.35 0.96
C GLY A 27 -4.42 6.66 1.72
N MET A 28 -4.74 6.18 2.92
CA MET A 28 -3.80 5.42 3.75
C MET A 28 -4.38 4.04 4.02
N PHE A 29 -3.59 3.00 3.74
CA PHE A 29 -3.98 1.61 3.92
C PHE A 29 -2.86 0.82 4.57
N TYR A 30 -3.19 -0.08 5.48
CA TYR A 30 -2.22 -0.82 6.27
C TYR A 30 -2.51 -2.31 6.29
N CYS A 31 -1.46 -3.13 6.33
CA CYS A 31 -1.56 -4.56 6.55
C CYS A 31 -0.40 -5.04 7.44
N LYS A 32 -0.64 -6.10 8.20
CA LYS A 32 0.42 -6.85 8.87
C LYS A 32 0.86 -7.99 7.97
N ASP A 33 2.15 -8.06 7.67
CA ASP A 33 2.72 -9.07 6.79
C ASP A 33 4.01 -9.64 7.39
N VAL A 34 4.59 -10.65 6.76
CA VAL A 34 5.85 -11.28 7.13
C VAL A 34 6.83 -11.16 5.97
N PHE A 35 7.79 -10.25 6.10
CA PHE A 35 8.86 -10.09 5.12
C PHE A 35 10.13 -10.79 5.59
N LYS A 36 10.61 -11.75 4.78
CA LYS A 36 11.80 -12.57 5.09
C LYS A 36 11.75 -13.20 6.49
N GLY A 37 10.57 -13.66 6.91
CA GLY A 37 10.35 -14.29 8.22
C GLY A 37 10.20 -13.31 9.39
N LYS A 38 10.24 -11.99 9.16
CA LYS A 38 10.04 -10.97 10.19
C LYS A 38 8.67 -10.31 10.03
N PRO A 39 7.87 -10.19 11.10
CA PRO A 39 6.66 -9.39 11.08
C PRO A 39 6.97 -7.93 10.72
N ILE A 40 6.20 -7.37 9.79
CA ILE A 40 6.27 -5.96 9.39
C ILE A 40 4.86 -5.38 9.28
N ILE A 41 4.77 -4.06 9.28
CA ILE A 41 3.59 -3.33 8.81
C ILE A 41 3.90 -2.80 7.41
N VAL A 42 3.00 -3.06 6.47
CA VAL A 42 3.02 -2.50 5.12
C VAL A 42 2.04 -1.34 5.08
N MET A 43 2.43 -0.22 4.47
CA MET A 43 1.58 0.93 4.21
C MET A 43 1.49 1.19 2.71
N PHE A 44 0.27 1.39 2.20
CA PHE A 44 0.03 2.05 0.92
C PHE A 44 -0.47 3.46 1.16
N HIS A 45 0.21 4.38 0.49
CA HIS A 45 -0.13 5.79 0.42
C HIS A 45 -0.58 6.09 -1.01
N TRP A 46 -1.80 6.60 -1.15
CA TRP A 46 -2.34 7.11 -2.39
C TRP A 46 -2.47 8.62 -2.28
N ASP A 47 -1.89 9.35 -3.22
CA ASP A 47 -2.09 10.78 -3.39
C ASP A 47 -2.70 11.02 -4.78
N LYS A 48 -3.95 11.47 -4.81
CA LYS A 48 -4.64 11.84 -6.05
C LYS A 48 -4.92 13.34 -6.15
N THR A 49 -4.17 14.16 -5.41
CA THR A 49 -4.30 15.63 -5.42
C THR A 49 -4.09 16.17 -6.84
N ASP A 50 -3.13 15.61 -7.58
CA ASP A 50 -3.05 15.79 -9.03
C ASP A 50 -3.89 14.72 -9.75
N LYS A 51 -5.02 15.15 -10.32
CA LYS A 51 -5.96 14.28 -11.05
C LYS A 51 -5.37 13.61 -12.29
N ASN A 52 -4.33 14.20 -12.88
CA ASN A 52 -3.70 13.66 -14.09
C ASN A 52 -2.53 12.73 -13.76
N ASN A 53 -1.96 12.89 -12.56
CA ASN A 53 -0.76 12.20 -12.12
C ASN A 53 -0.88 11.66 -10.68
N PRO A 54 -1.89 10.83 -10.36
CA PRO A 54 -1.98 10.23 -9.04
C PRO A 54 -0.74 9.38 -8.73
N VAL A 55 -0.27 9.46 -7.50
CA VAL A 55 0.92 8.77 -7.01
C VAL A 55 0.49 7.72 -6.00
N TRP A 56 0.93 6.48 -6.23
CA TRP A 56 0.92 5.42 -5.23
C TRP A 56 2.32 5.22 -4.68
N SER A 57 2.44 5.04 -3.38
CA SER A 57 3.71 4.74 -2.71
C SER A 57 3.52 3.64 -1.67
N GLN A 58 4.58 2.87 -1.43
CA GLN A 58 4.63 1.80 -0.45
C GLN A 58 5.76 2.04 0.55
N ALA A 59 5.49 1.78 1.82
CA ALA A 59 6.50 1.74 2.86
C ALA A 59 6.35 0.52 3.76
N PHE A 60 7.47 0.04 4.31
CA PHE A 60 7.51 -0.98 5.34
C PHE A 60 7.95 -0.39 6.67
N SER A 61 7.39 -0.91 7.74
CA SER A 61 7.82 -0.64 9.11
C SER A 61 8.11 -1.96 9.83
N PRO A 62 9.38 -2.22 10.21
CA PRO A 62 9.75 -3.41 10.99
C PRO A 62 9.57 -3.23 12.50
N ASP A 63 9.22 -2.03 12.96
CA ASP A 63 9.20 -1.63 14.38
C ASP A 63 7.81 -1.14 14.82
N ASN A 64 6.75 -1.71 14.25
CA ASN A 64 5.34 -1.40 14.55
C ASN A 64 4.96 0.08 14.33
N GLY A 65 5.49 0.69 13.28
CA GLY A 65 5.12 2.02 12.81
C GLY A 65 5.96 3.16 13.41
N VAL A 66 7.03 2.84 14.16
CA VAL A 66 7.94 3.86 14.73
C VAL A 66 8.80 4.48 13.62
N SER A 67 9.30 3.67 12.69
CA SER A 67 10.01 4.11 11.49
C SER A 67 9.45 3.46 10.23
N TRP A 68 9.63 4.15 9.11
CA TRP A 68 9.11 3.75 7.80
C TRP A 68 10.18 3.87 6.73
N GLU A 69 10.37 2.79 5.97
CA GLU A 69 11.22 2.76 4.78
C GLU A 69 10.32 2.76 3.54
N TRP A 70 10.36 3.85 2.76
CA TRP A 70 9.71 3.91 1.46
C TRP A 70 10.47 3.06 0.46
N ASN A 71 9.81 2.05 -0.10
CA ASN A 71 10.45 1.05 -0.96
C ASN A 71 9.92 1.02 -2.39
N ALA A 72 8.74 1.61 -2.65
CA ALA A 72 8.20 1.71 -4.00
C ALA A 72 7.39 3.00 -4.18
N THR A 73 7.42 3.53 -5.40
CA THR A 73 6.52 4.60 -5.85
C THR A 73 6.13 4.36 -7.31
N ASN A 74 4.91 4.74 -7.65
CA ASN A 74 4.36 4.65 -8.98
C ASN A 74 3.50 5.88 -9.26
N THR A 75 3.79 6.59 -10.33
CA THR A 75 2.91 7.63 -10.85
C THR A 75 2.06 7.03 -11.96
N SER A 76 0.75 7.12 -11.80
CA SER A 76 -0.21 6.66 -12.81
C SER A 76 -0.64 7.83 -13.68
N HIS A 77 -0.82 7.57 -14.97
CA HIS A 77 -1.29 8.56 -15.94
C HIS A 77 -2.48 8.00 -16.72
N ARG A 78 -3.46 8.85 -17.02
CA ARG A 78 -4.56 8.47 -17.91
C ARG A 78 -4.06 8.42 -19.35
N MET A 79 -4.18 7.25 -19.98
CA MET A 79 -3.96 7.10 -21.43
C MET A 79 -5.02 7.91 -22.19
N LYS A 80 -4.59 8.61 -23.25
CA LYS A 80 -5.48 9.37 -24.15
C LYS A 80 -5.99 8.50 -25.29
#